data_AF-A0A923SA09-F1
#
_entry.id   AF-A0A923SA09-F1
#
_cell.length_a   1.000
_cell.length_b   1.000
_cell.length_c   1.000
_cell.angle_alpha   90.00
_cell.angle_beta   90.00
_cell.angle_gamma   90.00
#
_symmetry.space_group_name_H-M   'P 1'
#
loop_
_entity.id
_entity.type
_entity.pdbx_description
1 polymer ?
#
loop_
_entity_poly.entity_id
_entity_poly.type
_entity_poly.pdbx_seq_one_letter_code
_entity_poly.pdbx_strand_id
1 'polypeptide(L)'
;MQVRTAGVPAVLPQSWRWFRLACALLLFAGLASCAGVKLVADYDAESAKGITDTSAEVFAFYDKVIEAKAKAAPGKLPYAGFADDWGRIETRIRVLVVREESRSLNSESQRIARTILGFWQKYRARHQGTDDYNARLAGIHRDRFQRLFTAALVAEKAKALATDDSNPEEE
;
A
#
# COMPACT_ATOMS: atom_id res chain seq x y z
N MET A 1 27.74 -37.66 -62.42
CA MET A 1 26.49 -38.30 -61.96
C MET A 1 25.85 -37.40 -60.91
N GLN A 2 24.89 -36.57 -61.30
CA GLN A 2 24.10 -35.71 -60.39
C GLN A 2 22.72 -35.56 -61.01
N VAL A 3 21.71 -36.19 -60.41
CA VAL A 3 20.31 -35.98 -60.77
C VAL A 3 19.72 -35.03 -59.74
N ARG A 4 19.42 -33.80 -60.18
CA ARG A 4 18.67 -32.79 -59.41
C ARG A 4 17.24 -33.29 -59.24
N THR A 5 16.81 -33.52 -58.00
CA THR A 5 15.39 -33.64 -57.67
C THR A 5 14.80 -32.24 -57.56
N ALA A 6 13.90 -31.91 -58.49
CA ALA A 6 13.11 -30.69 -58.45
C ALA A 6 12.04 -30.83 -57.36
N GLY A 7 12.17 -30.08 -56.27
CA GLY A 7 11.12 -29.95 -55.25
C GLY A 7 9.96 -29.13 -55.80
N VAL A 8 8.80 -29.76 -55.96
CA VAL A 8 7.54 -29.07 -56.30
C VAL A 8 7.09 -28.29 -55.06
N PRO A 9 6.85 -26.97 -55.15
CA PRO A 9 6.31 -26.22 -54.02
C PRO A 9 4.85 -26.62 -53.80
N ALA A 10 4.56 -27.16 -52.61
CA ALA A 10 3.19 -27.48 -52.21
C ALA A 10 2.35 -26.19 -52.11
N VAL A 11 1.43 -26.00 -53.05
CA VAL A 11 0.46 -24.90 -53.02
C VAL A 11 -0.63 -25.27 -52.01
N LEU A 12 -0.63 -24.63 -50.85
CA LEU A 12 -1.65 -24.86 -49.82
C LEU A 12 -3.04 -24.45 -50.30
N PRO A 13 -4.11 -25.20 -49.93
CA PRO A 13 -5.47 -24.89 -50.33
C PRO A 13 -5.93 -23.53 -49.75
N GLN A 14 -6.71 -22.78 -50.54
CA GLN A 14 -7.15 -21.42 -50.20
C GLN A 14 -7.90 -21.33 -48.87
N SER A 15 -8.66 -22.37 -48.50
CA SER A 15 -9.34 -22.49 -47.20
C SER A 15 -8.40 -22.48 -46.00
N TRP A 16 -7.18 -23.02 -46.16
CA TRP A 16 -6.15 -23.05 -45.11
C TRP A 16 -5.53 -21.66 -44.87
N ARG A 17 -5.47 -20.81 -45.91
CA ARG A 17 -5.02 -19.42 -45.79
C ARG A 17 -6.03 -18.60 -44.97
N TRP A 18 -7.32 -18.76 -45.24
CA TRP A 18 -8.40 -18.11 -44.49
C TRP A 18 -8.46 -18.57 -43.03
N PHE A 19 -8.28 -19.87 -42.77
CA PHE A 19 -8.21 -20.39 -41.41
C PHE A 19 -7.03 -19.80 -40.63
N ARG A 20 -5.83 -19.74 -41.22
CA ARG A 20 -4.66 -19.11 -40.59
C ARG A 20 -4.86 -17.62 -40.32
N LEU A 21 -5.48 -16.89 -41.25
CA LEU A 21 -5.81 -15.48 -41.05
C LEU A 21 -6.83 -15.31 -39.92
N ALA A 22 -7.88 -16.12 -39.86
CA ALA A 22 -8.86 -16.09 -38.79
C ALA A 22 -8.23 -16.40 -37.42
N CYS A 23 -7.37 -17.43 -37.34
CA CYS A 23 -6.62 -17.75 -36.13
C CYS A 23 -5.68 -16.61 -35.71
N ALA A 24 -4.96 -16.00 -36.66
CA ALA A 24 -4.07 -14.87 -36.38
C ALA A 24 -4.85 -13.65 -35.87
N LEU A 25 -6.02 -13.36 -36.46
CA LEU A 25 -6.90 -12.27 -36.04
C LEU A 25 -7.49 -12.50 -34.64
N LEU A 26 -7.89 -13.73 -34.32
CA LEU A 26 -8.35 -14.12 -32.98
C LEU A 26 -7.25 -14.00 -31.92
N LEU A 27 -6.02 -14.42 -32.26
CA LEU A 27 -4.86 -14.23 -31.39
C LEU A 27 -4.55 -12.74 -31.17
N PHE A 28 -4.60 -11.93 -32.22
CA PHE A 28 -4.41 -10.47 -32.10
C PHE A 28 -5.51 -9.81 -31.27
N ALA A 29 -6.76 -10.20 -31.45
CA ALA A 29 -7.88 -9.71 -30.65
C ALA A 29 -7.76 -10.12 -29.17
N GLY A 30 -7.28 -11.34 -28.90
CA GLY A 30 -7.01 -11.82 -27.54
C GLY A 30 -5.90 -11.02 -26.84
N LEU A 31 -4.83 -10.69 -27.56
CA LEU A 31 -3.73 -9.87 -27.01
C LEU A 31 -4.14 -8.40 -26.81
N ALA A 32 -4.98 -7.85 -27.69
CA ALA A 32 -5.50 -6.49 -27.56
C ALA A 32 -6.44 -6.31 -26.36
N SER A 33 -7.11 -7.38 -25.89
CA SER A 33 -8.03 -7.33 -24.74
C SER A 33 -7.34 -7.08 -23.39
N CYS A 34 -6.01 -7.26 -23.30
CA CYS A 34 -5.26 -7.08 -22.05
C CYS A 34 -4.61 -5.69 -21.92
N ALA A 35 -4.63 -4.87 -22.97
CA ALA A 35 -3.88 -3.60 -23.04
C ALA A 35 -4.44 -2.47 -22.15
N GLY A 36 -5.52 -2.70 -21.38
CA GLY A 36 -6.15 -1.70 -20.52
C GLY A 36 -6.44 -2.16 -19.10
N VAL A 37 -5.85 -3.29 -18.65
CA VAL A 37 -6.11 -3.80 -17.30
C VAL A 37 -5.33 -3.00 -16.27
N LYS A 38 -6.05 -2.17 -15.52
CA LYS A 38 -5.51 -1.47 -14.35
C LYS A 38 -5.48 -2.42 -13.16
N LEU A 39 -4.29 -2.62 -12.59
CA LEU A 39 -4.07 -3.54 -11.46
C LEU A 39 -3.83 -2.81 -10.13
N VAL A 40 -3.52 -1.51 -10.18
CA VAL A 40 -3.14 -0.71 -9.03
C VAL A 40 -3.92 0.61 -9.07
N ALA A 41 -4.31 1.12 -7.89
CA ALA A 41 -4.92 2.44 -7.75
C ALA A 41 -3.98 3.56 -8.24
N ASP A 42 -4.53 4.68 -8.72
CA ASP A 42 -3.73 5.88 -9.05
C ASP A 42 -3.02 6.41 -7.82
N TYR A 43 -1.88 7.06 -8.01
CA TYR A 43 -1.22 7.81 -6.94
C TYR A 43 -2.08 8.96 -6.40
N ASP A 44 -2.04 9.16 -5.09
CA ASP A 44 -2.72 10.25 -4.39
C ASP A 44 -1.73 10.98 -3.46
N ALA A 45 -1.31 12.18 -3.89
CA ALA A 45 -0.37 13.03 -3.16
C ALA A 45 -0.90 13.43 -1.78
N GLU A 46 -2.20 13.63 -1.63
CA GLU A 46 -2.79 13.96 -0.33
C GLU A 46 -2.83 12.75 0.60
N SER A 47 -3.00 11.53 0.07
CA SER A 47 -2.80 10.30 0.86
C SER A 47 -1.36 10.22 1.37
N ALA A 48 -0.36 10.43 0.51
CA ALA A 48 1.05 10.43 0.92
C ALA A 48 1.34 11.49 2.01
N LYS A 49 0.79 12.69 1.86
CA LYS A 49 0.88 13.75 2.87
C LYS A 49 0.18 13.35 4.17
N GLY A 50 -1.04 12.83 4.10
CA GLY A 50 -1.81 12.39 5.27
C GLY A 50 -1.10 11.29 6.07
N ILE A 51 -0.48 10.33 5.38
CA ILE A 51 0.32 9.27 5.99
C ILE A 51 1.53 9.89 6.71
N THR A 52 2.24 10.81 6.07
CA THR A 52 3.41 11.50 6.63
C THR A 52 3.04 12.30 7.88
N ASP A 53 2.04 13.17 7.79
CA ASP A 53 1.60 14.01 8.91
C ASP A 53 1.13 13.17 10.10
N THR A 54 0.34 12.12 9.84
CA THR A 54 -0.16 11.23 10.90
C THR A 54 0.97 10.43 11.53
N SER A 55 1.96 9.98 10.75
CA SER A 55 3.13 9.28 11.28
C SER A 55 3.95 10.16 12.21
N ALA A 56 4.14 11.44 11.87
CA ALA A 56 4.86 12.40 12.68
C ALA A 56 4.19 12.60 14.05
N GLU A 57 2.87 12.69 14.09
CA GLU A 57 2.12 12.79 15.34
C GLU A 57 2.22 11.52 16.20
N VAL A 58 2.16 10.34 15.58
CA VAL A 58 2.35 9.06 16.30
C VAL A 58 3.75 8.98 16.91
N PHE A 59 4.79 9.39 16.17
CA PHE A 59 6.16 9.36 16.70
C PHE A 59 6.35 10.36 17.82
N ALA A 60 5.89 11.61 17.64
CA ALA A 60 5.92 12.63 18.68
C ALA A 60 5.17 12.20 19.95
N PHE A 61 4.03 11.51 19.80
CA PHE A 61 3.30 10.92 20.91
C PHE A 61 4.15 9.91 21.68
N TYR A 62 4.79 8.98 20.98
CA TYR A 62 5.62 7.96 21.63
C TYR A 62 6.87 8.54 22.28
N ASP A 63 7.48 9.55 21.68
CA ASP A 63 8.61 10.27 22.29
C ASP A 63 8.18 10.93 23.60
N LYS A 64 7.01 11.58 23.62
CA LYS A 64 6.39 12.15 24.84
C LYS A 64 6.13 11.08 25.91
N VAL A 65 5.62 9.90 25.52
CA VAL A 65 5.39 8.78 26.46
C VAL A 65 6.69 8.28 27.07
N ILE A 66 7.74 8.10 26.25
CA ILE A 66 9.06 7.64 26.69
C ILE A 66 9.66 8.66 27.67
N GLU A 67 9.65 9.94 27.32
CA GLU A 67 10.19 11.00 28.16
C GLU A 67 9.42 11.12 29.49
N ALA A 68 8.10 11.11 29.45
CA ALA A 68 7.28 11.20 30.65
C ALA A 68 7.50 10.00 31.59
N LYS A 69 7.64 8.79 31.04
CA LYS A 69 7.93 7.60 31.85
C LYS A 69 9.34 7.63 32.46
N ALA A 70 10.32 8.18 31.74
CA ALA A 70 11.67 8.37 32.27
C ALA A 70 11.69 9.38 33.43
N LYS A 71 10.91 10.47 33.33
CA LYS A 71 10.79 11.50 34.38
C LYS A 71 10.00 11.02 35.61
N ALA A 72 9.04 10.13 35.42
CA ALA A 72 8.16 9.69 36.50
C ALA A 72 8.83 8.76 37.53
N ALA A 73 10.08 8.30 37.34
CA ALA A 73 10.67 7.19 38.08
C ALA A 73 10.45 7.23 39.62
N PRO A 74 9.89 6.16 40.27
CA PRO A 74 9.35 4.88 39.77
C PRO A 74 7.81 4.87 39.58
N GLY A 75 7.21 6.02 39.33
CA GLY A 75 5.76 6.23 39.23
C GLY A 75 5.09 5.57 38.01
N LYS A 76 3.76 5.41 38.15
CA LYS A 76 2.86 5.10 37.04
C LYS A 76 2.83 6.27 36.06
N LEU A 77 2.52 5.97 34.80
CA LEU A 77 2.19 6.96 33.79
C LEU A 77 0.66 6.94 33.58
N PRO A 78 -0.11 7.84 34.22
CA PRO A 78 -1.56 7.78 34.17
C PRO A 78 -2.08 8.04 32.76
N TYR A 79 -3.12 7.31 32.36
CA TYR A 79 -3.73 7.44 31.04
C TYR A 79 -4.30 8.84 30.79
N ALA A 80 -4.82 9.47 31.84
CA ALA A 80 -5.47 10.78 31.76
C ALA A 80 -4.59 11.86 31.10
N GLY A 81 -3.27 11.84 31.34
CA GLY A 81 -2.33 12.81 30.75
C GLY A 81 -2.11 12.67 29.23
N PHE A 82 -2.66 11.60 28.63
CA PHE A 82 -2.48 11.24 27.23
C PHE A 82 -3.81 11.00 26.50
N ALA A 83 -4.95 11.11 27.19
CA ALA A 83 -6.26 10.74 26.65
C ALA A 83 -6.63 11.53 25.38
N ASP A 84 -6.34 12.83 25.37
CA ASP A 84 -6.62 13.71 24.24
C ASP A 84 -5.76 13.35 23.02
N ASP A 85 -4.47 13.10 23.23
CA ASP A 85 -3.55 12.68 22.16
C ASP A 85 -4.00 11.33 21.56
N TRP A 86 -4.37 10.37 22.40
CA TRP A 86 -4.91 9.08 21.96
C TRP A 86 -6.12 9.24 21.04
N GLY A 87 -7.09 10.07 21.43
CA GLY A 87 -8.32 10.27 20.66
C GLY A 87 -8.09 11.07 19.37
N ARG A 88 -7.31 12.14 19.44
CA ARG A 88 -6.98 13.01 18.30
C ARG A 88 -6.25 12.23 17.20
N ILE A 89 -5.21 11.47 17.56
CA ILE A 89 -4.44 10.68 16.60
C ILE A 89 -5.27 9.51 16.06
N GLU A 90 -6.10 8.86 16.89
CA GLU A 90 -7.01 7.81 16.39
C GLU A 90 -7.93 8.34 15.29
N THR A 91 -8.44 9.56 15.46
CA THR A 91 -9.29 10.22 14.46
C THR A 91 -8.55 10.39 13.13
N ARG A 92 -7.29 10.83 13.16
CA ARG A 92 -6.47 10.95 11.94
C ARG A 92 -6.23 9.61 11.27
N ILE A 93 -5.91 8.57 12.05
CA ILE A 93 -5.73 7.21 11.52
C ILE A 93 -7.04 6.70 10.88
N ARG A 94 -8.21 6.98 11.47
CA ARG A 94 -9.51 6.63 10.88
C ARG A 94 -9.77 7.35 9.57
N VAL A 95 -9.39 8.63 9.45
CA VAL A 95 -9.47 9.36 8.19
C VAL A 95 -8.59 8.70 7.13
N LEU A 96 -7.38 8.26 7.47
CA LEU A 96 -6.54 7.47 6.55
C LEU A 96 -7.23 6.19 6.10
N VAL A 97 -7.83 5.43 7.03
CA VAL A 97 -8.56 4.19 6.69
C VAL A 97 -9.70 4.48 5.70
N VAL A 98 -10.55 5.47 5.98
CA VAL A 98 -11.68 5.83 5.09
C VAL A 98 -11.19 6.22 3.71
N ARG A 99 -10.11 7.02 3.63
CA ARG A 99 -9.52 7.44 2.35
C ARG A 99 -9.02 6.24 1.56
N GLU A 100 -8.24 5.36 2.17
CA GLU A 100 -7.71 4.17 1.48
C GLU A 100 -8.83 3.19 1.07
N GLU A 101 -9.89 3.07 1.86
CA GLU A 101 -11.07 2.23 1.57
C GLU A 101 -11.93 2.76 0.41
N SER A 102 -11.98 4.08 0.22
CA SER A 102 -12.72 4.69 -0.89
C SER A 102 -12.10 4.43 -2.27
N ARG A 103 -10.85 3.95 -2.32
CA ARG A 103 -10.09 3.76 -3.56
C ARG A 103 -10.17 2.31 -4.04
N SER A 104 -10.60 2.10 -5.28
CA SER A 104 -10.56 0.80 -5.95
C SER A 104 -9.12 0.32 -6.16
N LEU A 105 -8.90 -1.00 -6.20
CA LEU A 105 -7.58 -1.60 -6.45
C LEU A 105 -6.50 -1.18 -5.43
N ASN A 106 -6.91 -0.95 -4.19
CA ASN A 106 -6.08 -0.41 -3.12
C ASN A 106 -6.00 -1.31 -1.87
N SER A 107 -6.20 -2.61 -2.06
CA SER A 107 -6.35 -3.59 -0.96
C SER A 107 -5.17 -3.59 0.02
N GLU A 108 -3.95 -3.35 -0.48
CA GLU A 108 -2.77 -3.33 0.38
C GLU A 108 -2.66 -2.10 1.27
N SER A 109 -2.85 -0.89 0.72
CA SER A 109 -2.87 0.32 1.54
C SER A 109 -4.01 0.27 2.56
N GLN A 110 -5.18 -0.27 2.17
CA GLN A 110 -6.29 -0.51 3.10
C GLN A 110 -5.90 -1.46 4.25
N ARG A 111 -5.24 -2.58 3.95
CA ARG A 111 -4.78 -3.55 4.96
C ARG A 111 -3.78 -2.92 5.93
N ILE A 112 -2.83 -2.14 5.41
CA ILE A 112 -1.84 -1.43 6.22
C ILE A 112 -2.53 -0.40 7.14
N ALA A 113 -3.42 0.44 6.60
CA ALA A 113 -4.15 1.45 7.36
C ALA A 113 -4.98 0.83 8.50
N ARG A 114 -5.72 -0.26 8.21
CA ARG A 114 -6.46 -1.00 9.24
C ARG A 114 -5.55 -1.63 10.30
N THR A 115 -4.37 -2.11 9.91
CA THR A 115 -3.38 -2.67 10.84
C THR A 115 -2.84 -1.59 11.78
N ILE A 116 -2.55 -0.39 11.26
CA ILE A 116 -2.15 0.78 12.08
C ILE A 116 -3.25 1.10 13.09
N LEU A 117 -4.50 1.23 12.64
CA LEU A 117 -5.64 1.52 13.52
C LEU A 117 -5.80 0.46 14.62
N GLY A 118 -5.72 -0.82 14.26
CA GLY A 118 -5.85 -1.92 15.20
C GLY A 118 -4.77 -1.92 16.29
N PHE A 119 -3.51 -1.64 15.92
CA PHE A 119 -2.45 -1.49 16.93
C PHE A 119 -2.66 -0.26 17.82
N TRP A 120 -3.06 0.87 17.25
CA TRP A 120 -3.32 2.10 18.01
C TRP A 120 -4.37 1.87 19.08
N GLN A 121 -5.51 1.32 18.70
CA GLN A 121 -6.62 1.00 19.60
C GLN A 121 -6.21 -0.02 20.67
N LYS A 122 -5.47 -1.06 20.29
CA LYS A 122 -4.97 -2.07 21.24
C LYS A 122 -4.09 -1.44 22.32
N TYR A 123 -3.17 -0.56 21.93
CA TYR A 123 -2.24 0.07 22.86
C TYR A 123 -2.91 1.12 23.73
N ARG A 124 -3.82 1.90 23.15
CA ARG A 124 -4.70 2.81 23.90
C ARG A 124 -5.48 2.07 24.98
N ALA A 125 -6.18 0.99 24.59
CA ALA A 125 -6.98 0.18 25.52
C ALA A 125 -6.12 -0.43 26.63
N ARG A 126 -4.89 -0.85 26.32
CA ARG A 126 -3.96 -1.34 27.35
C ARG A 126 -3.57 -0.22 28.33
N HIS A 127 -3.18 0.95 27.83
CA HIS A 127 -2.82 2.09 28.68
C HIS A 127 -3.99 2.49 29.58
N GLN A 128 -5.18 2.59 29.02
CA GLN A 128 -6.40 2.92 29.75
C GLN A 128 -6.75 1.86 30.80
N GLY A 129 -6.64 0.57 30.46
CA GLY A 129 -7.01 -0.53 31.35
C GLY A 129 -6.04 -0.75 32.51
N THR A 130 -4.74 -0.43 32.34
CA THR A 130 -3.75 -0.55 33.42
C THR A 130 -3.46 0.76 34.15
N ASP A 131 -3.94 1.88 33.62
CA ASP A 131 -3.59 3.25 34.05
C ASP A 131 -2.07 3.42 34.23
N ASP A 132 -1.33 2.77 33.34
CA ASP A 132 0.13 2.82 33.25
C ASP A 132 0.58 2.42 31.85
N TYR A 133 1.79 2.85 31.49
CA TYR A 133 2.46 2.42 30.27
C TYR A 133 3.86 1.86 30.58
N ASN A 134 4.14 0.69 30.02
CA ASN A 134 5.45 0.06 30.20
C ASN A 134 6.51 0.75 29.33
N ALA A 135 7.54 1.31 29.97
CA ALA A 135 8.65 2.03 29.31
C ALA A 135 9.31 1.19 28.19
N ARG A 136 9.53 -0.11 28.43
CA ARG A 136 10.16 -1.01 27.46
C ARG A 136 9.28 -1.23 26.23
N LEU A 137 7.96 -1.19 26.39
CA LEU A 137 7.01 -1.36 25.28
C LEU A 137 6.85 -0.10 24.43
N ALA A 138 7.07 1.09 25.00
CA ALA A 138 6.89 2.35 24.26
C ALA A 138 7.81 2.43 23.03
N GLY A 139 9.10 2.12 23.19
CA GLY A 139 10.04 2.05 22.07
C GLY A 139 9.64 1.01 21.02
N ILE A 140 9.30 -0.21 21.45
CA ILE A 140 8.88 -1.30 20.56
C ILE A 140 7.62 -0.92 19.76
N HIS A 141 6.68 -0.22 20.37
CA HIS A 141 5.45 0.21 19.70
C HIS A 141 5.72 1.33 18.71
N ARG A 142 6.56 2.32 19.07
CA ARG A 142 7.01 3.38 18.15
C ARG A 142 7.66 2.79 16.89
N ASP A 143 8.61 1.87 17.06
CA ASP A 143 9.33 1.23 15.94
C ASP A 143 8.38 0.41 15.06
N ARG A 144 7.36 -0.22 15.66
CA ARG A 144 6.32 -0.92 14.90
C ARG A 144 5.51 0.04 14.04
N PHE A 145 5.07 1.17 14.60
CA PHE A 145 4.38 2.18 13.81
C PHE A 145 5.27 2.75 12.71
N GLN A 146 6.55 2.99 12.99
CA GLN A 146 7.49 3.44 11.98
C GLN A 146 7.52 2.50 10.78
N ARG A 147 7.65 1.19 11.02
CA ARG A 147 7.62 0.19 9.95
C ARG A 147 6.31 0.20 9.16
N LEU A 148 5.16 0.33 9.83
CA LEU A 148 3.85 0.33 9.17
C LEU A 148 3.61 1.61 8.36
N PHE A 149 3.96 2.78 8.88
CA PHE A 149 3.85 4.04 8.14
C PHE A 149 4.83 4.11 6.97
N THR A 150 6.05 3.59 7.13
CA THR A 150 6.98 3.43 6.01
C THR A 150 6.40 2.52 4.94
N ALA A 151 5.81 1.37 5.31
CA ALA A 151 5.16 0.49 4.35
C ALA A 151 3.98 1.19 3.63
N ALA A 152 3.18 1.98 4.34
CA ALA A 152 2.10 2.77 3.74
C ALA A 152 2.64 3.79 2.73
N LEU A 153 3.71 4.53 3.06
CA LEU A 153 4.34 5.49 2.15
C LEU A 153 4.96 4.81 0.92
N VAL A 154 5.63 3.67 1.12
CA VAL A 154 6.21 2.89 0.00
C VAL A 154 5.10 2.38 -0.91
N ALA A 155 4.00 1.86 -0.35
CA ALA A 155 2.85 1.42 -1.12
C ALA A 155 2.23 2.57 -1.92
N GLU A 156 2.13 3.77 -1.36
CA GLU A 156 1.62 4.94 -2.09
C GLU A 156 2.59 5.39 -3.19
N LYS A 157 3.89 5.49 -2.91
CA LYS A 157 4.91 5.86 -3.90
C LYS A 157 5.02 4.87 -5.05
N ALA A 158 4.82 3.58 -4.81
CA ALA A 158 4.82 2.57 -5.86
C ALA A 158 3.72 2.81 -6.91
N LYS A 159 2.59 3.42 -6.52
CA LYS A 159 1.51 3.79 -7.44
C LYS A 159 1.92 4.92 -8.39
N ALA A 160 2.79 5.83 -7.94
CA ALA A 160 3.30 6.91 -8.79
C ALA A 160 4.15 6.34 -9.92
N LEU A 161 5.04 5.39 -9.61
CA LEU A 161 5.86 4.70 -10.62
C LEU A 161 5.00 3.93 -11.63
N ALA A 162 3.93 3.26 -11.17
CA ALA A 162 3.01 2.57 -12.07
C ALA A 162 2.20 3.51 -12.97
N THR A 163 1.99 4.75 -12.54
CA THR A 163 1.31 5.78 -13.35
C THR A 163 2.25 6.32 -14.43
N ASP A 164 3.50 6.59 -14.06
CA ASP A 164 4.57 7.07 -14.96
C ASP A 164 4.82 6.09 -16.12
N ASP A 165 4.97 4.80 -15.80
CA ASP A 165 5.12 3.73 -16.80
C ASP A 165 3.94 3.64 -17.79
N SER A 166 2.74 4.11 -17.40
CA SER A 166 1.54 4.04 -18.25
C SER A 166 1.34 5.28 -19.14
N ASN A 167 2.12 6.35 -18.98
CA ASN A 167 1.99 7.58 -19.76
C ASN A 167 3.36 8.21 -20.11
N PRO A 168 4.14 7.61 -21.03
CA PRO A 168 5.53 8.00 -21.31
C PRO A 168 5.72 9.30 -22.12
N GLU A 169 4.66 10.07 -22.40
CA GLU A 169 4.68 11.23 -23.32
C GLU A 169 4.79 12.62 -22.63
N GLU A 170 5.08 12.70 -21.33
CA GLU A 170 5.22 13.97 -20.58
C GLU A 170 6.67 14.33 -20.18
N GLU A 171 7.63 14.21 -21.09
CA GLU A 171 8.98 14.84 -20.98
C GLU A 171 9.22 15.94 -22.04
#